data_AF-A0A2T0ZYS0-F1
#
_entry.id   AF-A0A2T0ZYS0-F1
#
_cell.length_a   1.000
_cell.length_b   1.000
_cell.length_c   1.000
_cell.angle_alpha   90.00
_cell.angle_beta   90.00
_cell.angle_gamma   90.00
#
_symmetry.space_group_name_H-M   'P 1'
#
loop_
_entity.id
_entity.type
_entity.pdbx_description
1 polymer ?
#
loop_
_entity_poly.entity_id
_entity_poly.type
_entity_poly.pdbx_seq_one_letter_code
_entity_poly.pdbx_strand_id
1 'polypeptide(L)'
;MSTFPGKLSTRNLPVTADPARREALARHVRWMVAATITYNVIEAAVAIAAGRAASSTALIGFGLDSVIEVSSAAAVAWQFSARDSHTREAREQRALRIIAVSFFALAAYVAVESIRSLLGDSHARESTVGLALAALSLLIMPALSYAQRRAGRQLGSASAVADSKQTLLCTYLSAVVLLGLALNATLGWTWADPVAALVIAAIAVKEGISAWHGDTCCPTLAGSTVGAAPSCSGDCECCGAIGAASSESIGIVTASARRPLHDEHQQPRESPPAGRPRSLSADHNE
;
A
#
# COMPACT_ATOMS: atom_id res chain seq x y z
N MET A 1 -22.18 23.45 49.56
CA MET A 1 -22.82 22.46 48.68
C MET A 1 -23.11 23.12 47.35
N SER A 2 -22.33 22.82 46.31
CA SER A 2 -22.70 22.98 44.89
C SER A 2 -21.64 22.29 44.04
N THR A 3 -21.95 21.08 43.62
CA THR A 3 -21.10 20.22 42.78
C THR A 3 -21.49 20.45 41.32
N PHE A 4 -20.55 20.90 40.50
CA PHE A 4 -20.64 20.87 39.04
C PHE A 4 -20.35 19.44 38.53
N PRO A 5 -21.18 18.82 37.68
CA PRO A 5 -20.77 17.64 36.94
C PRO A 5 -19.96 18.07 35.71
N GLY A 6 -18.69 17.66 35.70
CA GLY A 6 -17.76 17.86 34.60
C GLY A 6 -18.21 17.13 33.33
N LYS A 7 -17.97 17.79 32.20
CA LYS A 7 -18.10 17.27 30.84
C LYS A 7 -17.47 15.88 30.71
N LEU A 8 -18.26 14.90 30.28
CA LEU A 8 -17.77 13.61 29.81
C LEU A 8 -16.98 13.84 28.51
N SER A 9 -15.67 14.02 28.68
CA SER A 9 -14.70 13.94 27.60
C SER A 9 -14.72 12.52 27.04
N THR A 10 -15.34 12.32 25.88
CA THR A 10 -15.23 11.12 25.05
C THR A 10 -13.77 10.94 24.63
N ARG A 11 -12.99 10.30 25.49
CA ARG A 11 -11.62 9.86 25.19
C ARG A 11 -11.68 8.60 24.34
N ASN A 12 -11.01 8.68 23.19
CA ASN A 12 -10.60 7.57 22.35
C ASN A 12 -10.22 6.32 23.19
N LEU A 13 -11.06 5.29 23.16
CA LEU A 13 -10.70 3.96 23.65
C LEU A 13 -10.13 3.16 22.47
N PRO A 14 -8.93 2.56 22.60
CA PRO A 14 -8.35 1.75 21.55
C PRO A 14 -9.26 0.54 21.24
N VAL A 15 -9.42 0.24 19.95
CA VAL A 15 -10.28 -0.80 19.33
C VAL A 15 -9.96 -2.24 19.82
N THR A 16 -9.11 -2.42 20.82
CA THR A 16 -8.43 -3.69 21.12
C THR A 16 -9.02 -4.52 22.25
N ALA A 17 -10.05 -4.10 22.99
CA ALA A 17 -10.43 -4.81 24.23
C ALA A 17 -11.53 -5.88 24.13
N ASP A 18 -12.36 -5.93 23.08
CA ASP A 18 -13.52 -6.84 23.01
C ASP A 18 -13.31 -8.03 22.03
N PRO A 19 -13.18 -9.29 22.51
CA PRO A 19 -13.00 -10.46 21.67
C PRO A 19 -14.20 -10.75 20.75
N ALA A 20 -15.43 -10.44 21.16
CA ALA A 20 -16.63 -10.64 20.33
C ALA A 20 -16.65 -9.67 19.13
N ARG A 21 -16.19 -8.43 19.34
CA ARG A 21 -16.08 -7.41 18.28
C ARG A 21 -14.97 -7.72 17.30
N ARG A 22 -13.86 -8.34 17.75
CA ARG A 22 -12.78 -8.85 16.88
C ARG A 22 -13.23 -10.00 16.00
N GLU A 23 -13.98 -10.96 16.54
CA GLU A 23 -14.52 -12.07 15.75
C GLU A 23 -15.55 -11.61 14.71
N ALA A 24 -16.40 -10.64 15.06
CA ALA A 24 -17.35 -10.04 14.12
C ALA A 24 -16.63 -9.32 12.96
N LEU A 25 -15.58 -8.54 13.25
CA LEU A 25 -14.75 -7.89 12.23
C LEU A 25 -14.04 -8.91 11.32
N ALA A 26 -13.42 -9.93 11.91
CA ALA A 26 -12.73 -10.97 11.15
C ALA A 26 -13.68 -11.72 10.21
N ARG A 27 -14.91 -11.99 10.65
CA ARG A 27 -15.95 -12.62 9.83
C ARG A 27 -16.38 -11.72 8.66
N HIS A 28 -16.53 -10.42 8.91
CA HIS A 28 -16.87 -9.44 7.88
C HIS A 28 -15.79 -9.34 6.80
N VAL A 29 -14.53 -9.29 7.22
CA VAL A 29 -13.37 -9.25 6.31
C VAL A 29 -13.30 -10.51 5.46
N ARG A 30 -13.50 -11.69 6.06
CA ARG A 30 -13.54 -12.96 5.31
C ARG A 30 -14.64 -12.98 4.26
N TRP A 31 -15.83 -12.46 4.58
CA TRP A 31 -16.92 -12.33 3.62
C TRP A 31 -16.58 -11.36 2.49
N MET A 32 -15.96 -10.22 2.78
CA MET A 32 -15.48 -9.28 1.76
C MET A 32 -14.45 -9.92 0.82
N VAL A 33 -13.47 -10.63 1.37
CA VAL A 33 -12.44 -11.33 0.57
C VAL A 33 -13.07 -12.41 -0.32
N ALA A 34 -13.97 -13.23 0.24
CA ALA A 34 -14.66 -14.26 -0.53
C ALA A 34 -15.54 -13.68 -1.65
N ALA A 35 -16.25 -12.58 -1.36
CA ALA A 35 -17.04 -11.87 -2.36
C ALA A 35 -16.17 -11.30 -3.49
N THR A 36 -15.02 -10.69 -3.14
CA THR A 36 -14.07 -10.11 -4.12
C THR A 36 -13.50 -11.19 -5.02
N ILE A 37 -13.02 -12.31 -4.45
CA ILE A 37 -12.51 -13.45 -5.24
C ILE A 37 -13.62 -14.00 -6.16
N THR A 38 -14.84 -14.17 -5.65
CA THR A 38 -15.95 -14.69 -6.47
C THR A 38 -16.27 -13.75 -7.62
N TYR A 39 -16.31 -12.44 -7.37
CA TYR A 39 -16.53 -11.42 -8.40
C TYR A 39 -15.43 -11.47 -9.47
N ASN A 40 -14.15 -11.49 -9.07
CA ASN A 40 -13.02 -11.52 -10.00
C ASN A 40 -12.96 -12.81 -10.84
N VAL A 41 -13.36 -13.95 -10.27
CA VAL A 41 -13.46 -15.20 -11.04
C VAL A 41 -14.57 -15.12 -12.09
N ILE A 42 -15.74 -14.57 -11.73
CA ILE A 42 -16.84 -14.37 -12.68
C ILE A 42 -16.43 -13.37 -13.77
N GLU A 43 -15.82 -12.25 -13.38
CA GLU A 43 -15.30 -11.24 -14.29
C GLU A 43 -14.30 -11.83 -15.27
N ALA A 44 -13.31 -12.58 -14.79
CA ALA A 44 -12.32 -13.28 -15.63
C ALA A 44 -12.99 -14.19 -16.65
N ALA A 45 -13.92 -15.04 -16.20
CA ALA A 45 -14.60 -16.00 -17.07
C ALA A 45 -15.41 -15.30 -18.16
N VAL A 46 -16.18 -14.27 -17.80
CA VAL A 46 -17.02 -13.52 -18.74
C VAL A 46 -16.16 -12.69 -19.68
N ALA A 47 -15.14 -11.99 -19.19
CA ALA A 47 -14.23 -11.18 -19.97
C ALA A 47 -13.45 -12.01 -21.00
N ILE A 48 -12.86 -13.13 -20.59
CA ILE A 48 -12.10 -13.99 -21.52
C ILE A 48 -13.04 -14.59 -22.58
N ALA A 49 -14.23 -15.09 -22.18
CA ALA A 49 -15.18 -15.65 -23.14
C ALA A 49 -15.68 -14.59 -24.14
N ALA A 50 -16.07 -13.42 -23.65
CA ALA A 50 -16.53 -12.32 -24.49
C ALA A 50 -15.42 -11.76 -25.38
N GLY A 51 -14.19 -11.65 -24.86
CA GLY A 51 -13.01 -11.19 -25.60
C GLY A 51 -12.64 -12.14 -26.72
N ARG A 52 -12.68 -13.45 -26.47
CA ARG A 52 -12.49 -14.48 -27.52
C ARG A 52 -13.58 -14.43 -28.59
N ALA A 53 -14.85 -14.29 -28.19
CA ALA A 53 -15.97 -14.22 -29.14
C ALA A 53 -15.92 -12.95 -30.01
N ALA A 54 -15.43 -11.85 -29.43
CA ALA A 54 -15.30 -10.55 -30.08
C ALA A 54 -13.94 -10.33 -30.76
N SER A 55 -12.99 -11.26 -30.64
CA SER A 55 -11.59 -11.06 -31.06
C SER A 55 -10.97 -9.78 -30.45
N SER A 56 -11.32 -9.44 -29.21
CA SER A 56 -10.83 -8.26 -28.49
C SER A 56 -9.69 -8.65 -27.58
N THR A 57 -8.49 -8.17 -27.90
CA THR A 57 -7.28 -8.41 -27.11
C THR A 57 -7.34 -7.64 -25.80
N ALA A 58 -7.89 -6.43 -25.78
CA ALA A 58 -8.02 -5.64 -24.55
C ALA A 58 -8.92 -6.34 -23.52
N LEU A 59 -10.05 -6.89 -23.97
CA LEU A 59 -10.99 -7.59 -23.09
C LEU A 59 -10.44 -8.92 -22.57
N ILE A 60 -9.65 -9.64 -23.38
CA ILE A 60 -8.91 -10.81 -22.91
C ILE A 60 -7.86 -10.40 -21.87
N GLY A 61 -7.09 -9.33 -22.14
CA GLY A 61 -6.10 -8.79 -21.20
C GLY A 61 -6.73 -8.39 -19.86
N PHE A 62 -7.89 -7.74 -19.90
CA PHE A 62 -8.70 -7.42 -18.72
C PHE A 62 -9.09 -8.66 -17.92
N GLY A 63 -9.64 -9.70 -18.57
CA GLY A 63 -10.02 -10.93 -17.88
C GLY A 63 -8.83 -11.69 -17.29
N LEU A 64 -7.66 -11.63 -17.93
CA LEU A 64 -6.44 -12.24 -17.41
C LEU A 64 -5.86 -11.45 -16.20
N ASP A 65 -6.07 -10.13 -16.14
CA ASP A 65 -5.72 -9.33 -14.96
C ASP A 65 -6.52 -9.78 -13.72
N SER A 66 -7.83 -10.02 -13.86
CA SER A 66 -8.65 -10.56 -12.77
C SER A 66 -8.18 -11.95 -12.31
N VAL A 67 -7.62 -12.79 -13.20
CA VAL A 67 -6.99 -14.07 -12.84
C VAL A 67 -5.72 -13.85 -12.00
N ILE A 68 -4.92 -12.83 -12.32
CA ILE A 68 -3.75 -12.45 -11.53
C ILE A 68 -4.18 -11.93 -10.17
N GLU A 69 -5.25 -11.13 -10.08
CA GLU A 69 -5.78 -10.66 -8.80
C GLU A 69 -6.13 -11.85 -7.88
N VAL A 70 -6.87 -12.84 -8.40
CA VAL A 70 -7.19 -14.06 -7.63
C VAL A 70 -5.94 -14.85 -7.25
N SER A 71 -4.99 -15.01 -8.18
CA SER A 71 -3.74 -15.74 -7.94
C SER A 71 -2.86 -15.04 -6.89
N SER A 72 -2.81 -13.71 -6.93
CA SER A 72 -2.09 -12.88 -5.97
C SER A 72 -2.72 -12.95 -4.58
N ALA A 73 -4.05 -12.86 -4.48
CA ALA A 73 -4.77 -13.02 -3.22
C ALA A 73 -4.54 -14.42 -2.61
N ALA A 74 -4.50 -15.47 -3.45
CA ALA A 74 -4.18 -16.82 -3.01
C ALA A 74 -2.73 -16.96 -2.52
N ALA A 75 -1.75 -16.37 -3.23
CA ALA A 75 -0.35 -16.36 -2.82
C ALA A 75 -0.16 -15.60 -1.49
N VAL A 76 -0.86 -14.48 -1.31
CA VAL A 76 -0.88 -13.69 -0.07
C VAL A 76 -1.57 -14.47 1.07
N ALA A 77 -2.68 -15.16 0.81
CA ALA A 77 -3.31 -16.01 1.82
C ALA A 77 -2.38 -17.16 2.25
N TRP A 78 -1.63 -17.73 1.30
CA TRP A 78 -0.69 -18.82 1.58
C TRP A 78 0.49 -18.38 2.46
N GLN A 79 1.06 -17.18 2.27
CA GLN A 79 2.12 -16.69 3.17
C GLN A 79 1.64 -16.54 4.62
N PHE A 80 0.41 -16.07 4.84
CA PHE A 80 -0.14 -15.84 6.19
C PHE A 80 -0.58 -17.12 6.90
N SER A 81 -0.60 -18.27 6.21
CA SER A 81 -0.81 -19.57 6.85
C SER A 81 0.40 -20.09 7.64
N ALA A 82 1.58 -19.49 7.46
CA ALA A 82 2.78 -19.86 8.22
C ALA A 82 2.71 -19.35 9.67
N ARG A 83 3.14 -20.19 10.62
CA ARG A 83 3.11 -19.88 12.06
C ARG A 83 4.39 -19.21 12.56
N ASP A 84 5.53 -19.48 11.92
CA ASP A 84 6.83 -18.92 12.28
C ASP A 84 7.23 -17.75 11.36
N SER A 85 7.93 -16.77 11.92
CA SER A 85 8.31 -15.53 11.23
C SER A 85 9.29 -15.75 10.08
N HIS A 86 10.25 -16.66 10.25
CA HIS A 86 11.26 -16.96 9.23
C HIS A 86 10.65 -17.60 7.97
N THR A 87 9.72 -18.54 8.14
CA THR A 87 8.99 -19.14 7.01
C THR A 87 8.02 -18.14 6.38
N ARG A 88 7.43 -17.23 7.15
CA ARG A 88 6.57 -16.17 6.61
C ARG A 88 7.33 -15.24 5.67
N GLU A 89 8.50 -14.77 6.08
CA GLU A 89 9.39 -13.93 5.26
C GLU A 89 9.81 -14.65 3.96
N ALA A 90 10.23 -15.91 4.07
CA ALA A 90 10.59 -16.71 2.89
C ALA A 90 9.39 -16.96 1.95
N ARG A 91 8.17 -17.08 2.48
CA ARG A 91 6.95 -17.21 1.68
C ARG A 91 6.52 -15.89 1.06
N GLU A 92 6.75 -14.76 1.72
CA GLU A 92 6.49 -13.42 1.20
C GLU A 92 7.31 -13.14 -0.05
N GLN A 93 8.63 -13.38 0.01
CA GLN A 93 9.50 -13.25 -1.17
C GLN A 93 9.09 -14.20 -2.31
N ARG A 94 8.61 -15.41 -1.98
CA ARG A 94 8.09 -16.34 -2.99
C ARG A 94 6.77 -15.87 -3.59
N ALA A 95 5.86 -15.35 -2.77
CA ALA A 95 4.59 -14.80 -3.22
C ALA A 95 4.82 -13.63 -4.18
N LEU A 96 5.72 -12.70 -3.82
CA LEU A 96 6.12 -11.58 -4.68
C LEU A 96 6.73 -12.04 -6.01
N ARG A 97 7.59 -13.07 -6.00
CA ARG A 97 8.12 -13.65 -7.24
C ARG A 97 7.04 -14.32 -8.09
N ILE A 98 6.10 -15.03 -7.49
CA ILE A 98 4.98 -15.63 -8.22
C ILE A 98 4.15 -14.52 -8.88
N ILE A 99 3.81 -13.47 -8.14
CA ILE A 99 3.05 -12.32 -8.63
C ILE A 99 3.81 -11.63 -9.78
N ALA A 100 5.09 -11.37 -9.62
CA ALA A 100 5.93 -10.76 -10.64
C ALA A 100 5.96 -11.59 -11.94
N VAL A 101 6.18 -12.91 -11.83
CA VAL A 101 6.18 -13.82 -12.98
C VAL A 101 4.81 -13.85 -13.65
N SER A 102 3.72 -13.84 -12.90
CA SER A 102 2.36 -13.76 -13.44
C SER A 102 2.14 -12.49 -14.25
N PHE A 103 2.57 -11.33 -13.75
CA PHE A 103 2.48 -10.05 -14.47
C PHE A 103 3.33 -10.04 -15.75
N PHE A 104 4.56 -10.57 -15.72
CA PHE A 104 5.38 -10.68 -16.92
C PHE A 104 4.78 -11.65 -17.94
N ALA A 105 4.21 -12.77 -17.50
CA ALA A 105 3.54 -13.72 -18.38
C ALA A 105 2.30 -13.10 -19.05
N LEU A 106 1.49 -12.35 -18.29
CA LEU A 106 0.38 -11.56 -18.83
C LEU A 106 0.86 -10.56 -19.86
N ALA A 107 1.84 -9.74 -19.50
CA ALA A 107 2.36 -8.71 -20.39
C ALA A 107 2.88 -9.30 -21.70
N ALA A 108 3.64 -10.39 -21.64
CA ALA A 108 4.15 -11.07 -22.82
C ALA A 108 3.01 -11.61 -23.70
N TYR A 109 2.03 -12.29 -23.10
CA TYR A 109 0.88 -12.82 -23.84
C TYR A 109 0.08 -11.72 -24.53
N VAL A 110 -0.32 -10.68 -23.77
CA VAL A 110 -1.13 -9.57 -24.27
C VAL A 110 -0.35 -8.77 -25.32
N ALA A 111 0.95 -8.52 -25.13
CA ALA A 111 1.76 -7.79 -26.10
C ALA A 111 1.86 -8.56 -27.43
N VAL A 112 2.13 -9.87 -27.39
CA VAL A 112 2.20 -10.71 -28.58
C VAL A 112 0.86 -10.71 -29.32
N GLU A 113 -0.26 -10.88 -28.59
CA GLU A 113 -1.58 -10.89 -29.19
C GLU A 113 -1.96 -9.53 -29.78
N SER A 114 -1.60 -8.44 -29.11
CA SER A 114 -1.87 -7.07 -29.57
C SER A 114 -1.07 -6.74 -30.84
N ILE A 115 0.21 -7.15 -30.88
CA ILE A 115 1.07 -6.97 -32.06
C ILE A 115 0.52 -7.80 -33.24
N ARG A 116 0.11 -9.05 -33.00
CA ARG A 116 -0.54 -9.88 -34.04
C ARG A 116 -1.82 -9.22 -34.53
N SER A 117 -2.61 -8.65 -33.63
CA SER A 117 -3.86 -7.97 -33.98
C SER A 117 -3.64 -6.71 -34.81
N LEU A 118 -2.57 -5.94 -34.53
CA LEU A 118 -2.18 -4.75 -35.30
C LEU A 118 -1.58 -5.08 -36.67
N LEU A 119 -0.84 -6.19 -36.78
CA LEU A 119 -0.18 -6.60 -38.03
C LEU A 119 -1.08 -7.45 -38.93
N GLY A 120 -2.09 -8.11 -38.36
CA GLY A 120 -3.10 -8.86 -39.08
C GLY A 120 -4.37 -8.05 -39.34
N ASP A 121 -5.27 -8.60 -40.14
CA ASP A 121 -6.56 -7.98 -40.48
C ASP A 121 -7.66 -8.37 -39.46
N SER A 122 -7.30 -8.43 -38.17
CA SER A 122 -8.23 -8.83 -37.12
C SER A 122 -9.04 -7.63 -36.64
N HIS A 123 -10.32 -7.59 -36.98
CA HIS A 123 -11.24 -6.59 -36.46
C HIS A 123 -11.86 -7.06 -35.14
N ALA A 124 -11.54 -6.36 -34.05
CA ALA A 124 -12.29 -6.51 -32.80
C ALA A 124 -13.74 -6.12 -33.06
N ARG A 125 -14.67 -7.08 -32.90
CA ARG A 125 -16.10 -6.83 -33.01
C ARG A 125 -16.60 -6.16 -31.75
N GLU A 126 -17.67 -5.38 -31.89
CA GLU A 126 -18.34 -4.80 -30.74
C GLU A 126 -18.82 -5.89 -29.78
N SER A 127 -18.52 -5.72 -28.49
CA SER A 127 -18.94 -6.62 -27.42
C SER A 127 -19.74 -5.85 -26.40
N THR A 128 -21.08 -5.89 -26.52
CA THR A 128 -21.98 -5.27 -25.53
C THR A 128 -21.73 -5.83 -24.13
N VAL A 129 -21.41 -7.13 -24.04
CA VAL A 129 -21.02 -7.80 -22.79
C VAL A 129 -19.72 -7.22 -22.24
N GLY A 130 -18.71 -7.01 -23.09
CA GLY A 130 -17.45 -6.38 -22.70
C GLY A 130 -17.62 -4.95 -22.21
N LEU A 131 -18.44 -4.15 -22.90
CA LEU A 131 -18.77 -2.78 -22.49
C LEU A 131 -19.46 -2.75 -21.12
N ALA A 132 -20.49 -3.60 -20.94
CA ALA A 132 -21.24 -3.68 -19.71
C ALA A 132 -20.36 -4.15 -18.54
N LEU A 133 -19.51 -5.15 -18.78
CA LEU A 133 -18.57 -5.66 -17.78
C LEU A 133 -17.58 -4.58 -17.37
N ALA A 134 -16.88 -3.96 -18.32
CA ALA A 134 -15.91 -2.90 -18.03
C ALA A 134 -16.55 -1.69 -17.32
N ALA A 135 -17.77 -1.31 -17.70
CA ALA A 135 -18.52 -0.25 -17.01
C ALA A 135 -18.90 -0.65 -15.58
N LEU A 136 -19.32 -1.90 -15.37
CA LEU A 136 -19.66 -2.41 -14.05
C LEU A 136 -18.43 -2.44 -13.13
N SER A 137 -17.31 -2.95 -13.63
CA SER A 137 -16.03 -2.99 -12.91
C SER A 137 -15.55 -1.58 -12.55
N LEU A 138 -15.68 -0.62 -13.46
CA LEU A 138 -15.34 0.79 -13.22
C LEU A 138 -16.17 1.41 -12.07
N LEU A 139 -17.38 0.90 -11.81
CA LEU A 139 -18.24 1.37 -10.71
C LEU A 139 -18.05 0.57 -9.41
N ILE A 140 -17.87 -0.75 -9.52
CA ILE A 140 -17.82 -1.67 -8.37
C ILE A 140 -16.42 -1.65 -7.71
N MET A 141 -15.35 -1.71 -8.50
CA MET A 141 -13.99 -1.85 -7.99
C MET A 141 -13.51 -0.68 -7.11
N PRO A 142 -13.84 0.60 -7.39
CA PRO A 142 -13.48 1.70 -6.50
C PRO A 142 -14.08 1.57 -5.10
N ALA A 143 -15.33 1.08 -5.01
CA ALA A 143 -16.00 0.89 -3.74
C ALA A 143 -15.36 -0.27 -2.93
N LEU A 144 -15.01 -1.36 -3.60
CA LEU A 144 -14.26 -2.49 -3.01
C LEU A 144 -12.88 -2.04 -2.52
N SER A 145 -12.12 -1.36 -3.38
CA SER A 145 -10.80 -0.83 -3.04
C SER A 145 -10.86 0.09 -1.82
N TYR A 146 -11.84 1.00 -1.76
CA TYR A 146 -12.03 1.87 -0.59
C TYR A 146 -12.35 1.06 0.69
N ALA A 147 -13.22 0.07 0.59
CA ALA A 147 -13.61 -0.77 1.72
C ALA A 147 -12.44 -1.63 2.23
N GLN A 148 -11.70 -2.30 1.33
CA GLN A 148 -10.49 -3.07 1.65
C GLN A 148 -9.43 -2.18 2.29
N ARG A 149 -9.18 -0.98 1.72
CA ARG A 149 -8.21 -0.03 2.26
C ARG A 149 -8.58 0.45 3.66
N ARG A 150 -9.86 0.72 3.91
CA ARG A 150 -10.35 1.12 5.24
C ARG A 150 -10.21 -0.01 6.24
N ALA A 151 -10.61 -1.23 5.87
CA ALA A 151 -10.48 -2.41 6.72
C ALA A 151 -9.00 -2.72 7.03
N GLY A 152 -8.12 -2.67 6.01
CA GLY A 152 -6.69 -2.88 6.15
C GLY A 152 -6.04 -1.88 7.11
N ARG A 153 -6.40 -0.60 7.01
CA ARG A 153 -5.92 0.44 7.96
C ARG A 153 -6.41 0.22 9.39
N GLN A 154 -7.67 -0.16 9.56
CA GLN A 154 -8.23 -0.44 10.89
C GLN A 154 -7.59 -1.67 11.55
N LEU A 155 -7.17 -2.64 10.74
CA LEU A 155 -6.49 -3.86 11.20
C LEU A 155 -4.97 -3.72 11.28
N GLY A 156 -4.40 -2.60 10.83
CA GLY A 156 -2.94 -2.43 10.71
C GLY A 156 -2.29 -3.39 9.71
N SER A 157 -3.04 -3.87 8.72
CA SER A 157 -2.57 -4.86 7.74
C SER A 157 -2.06 -4.17 6.48
N ALA A 158 -0.73 -4.19 6.31
CA ALA A 158 -0.07 -3.69 5.09
C ALA A 158 -0.51 -4.47 3.85
N SER A 159 -0.71 -5.78 3.96
CA SER A 159 -1.16 -6.64 2.87
C SER A 159 -2.58 -6.32 2.39
N ALA A 160 -3.52 -6.03 3.29
CA ALA A 160 -4.87 -5.61 2.89
C ALA A 160 -4.88 -4.22 2.22
N VAL A 161 -3.94 -3.33 2.58
CA VAL A 161 -3.76 -2.04 1.89
C VAL A 161 -3.09 -2.24 0.53
N ALA A 162 -2.17 -3.20 0.38
CA ALA A 162 -1.58 -3.57 -0.90
C ALA A 162 -2.62 -4.18 -1.85
N ASP A 163 -3.44 -5.11 -1.36
CA ASP A 163 -4.57 -5.72 -2.09
C ASP A 163 -5.54 -4.64 -2.62
N SER A 164 -5.86 -3.63 -1.80
CA SER A 164 -6.68 -2.50 -2.26
C SER A 164 -6.10 -1.71 -3.44
N LYS A 165 -4.77 -1.70 -3.62
CA LYS A 165 -4.12 -1.06 -4.78
C LYS A 165 -4.27 -1.92 -6.03
N GLN A 166 -4.24 -3.25 -5.90
CA GLN A 166 -4.48 -4.19 -7.00
C GLN A 166 -5.89 -3.98 -7.57
N THR A 167 -6.92 -3.96 -6.72
CA THR A 167 -8.31 -3.69 -7.14
C THR A 167 -8.48 -2.28 -7.75
N LEU A 168 -7.65 -1.30 -7.35
CA LEU A 168 -7.63 0.03 -7.96
C LEU A 168 -7.02 -0.01 -9.38
N LEU A 169 -5.99 -0.84 -9.61
CA LEU A 169 -5.45 -1.05 -10.96
C LEU A 169 -6.51 -1.61 -11.89
N CYS A 170 -7.32 -2.58 -11.44
CA CYS A 170 -8.43 -3.11 -12.22
C CYS A 170 -9.41 -2.00 -12.62
N THR A 171 -9.68 -1.02 -11.75
CA THR A 171 -10.49 0.17 -12.10
C THR A 171 -9.89 0.94 -13.29
N TYR A 172 -8.58 1.22 -13.25
CA TYR A 172 -7.91 1.92 -14.35
C TYR A 172 -7.90 1.10 -15.63
N LEU A 173 -7.66 -0.21 -15.53
CA LEU A 173 -7.68 -1.12 -16.68
C LEU A 173 -9.09 -1.21 -17.28
N SER A 174 -10.14 -1.27 -16.46
CA SER A 174 -11.53 -1.18 -16.92
C SER A 174 -11.80 0.11 -17.68
N ALA A 175 -11.27 1.26 -17.21
CA ALA A 175 -11.41 2.52 -17.93
C ALA A 175 -10.70 2.50 -19.30
N VAL A 176 -9.48 1.96 -19.36
CA VAL A 176 -8.71 1.82 -20.61
C VAL A 176 -9.42 0.89 -21.59
N VAL A 177 -9.93 -0.24 -21.11
CA VAL A 177 -10.69 -1.22 -21.91
C VAL A 177 -12.01 -0.62 -22.41
N LEU A 178 -12.76 0.05 -21.52
CA LEU A 178 -14.02 0.69 -21.87
C LEU A 178 -13.80 1.76 -22.95
N LEU A 179 -12.74 2.57 -22.82
CA LEU A 179 -12.38 3.56 -23.81
C LEU A 179 -12.00 2.91 -25.15
N GLY A 180 -11.15 1.88 -25.15
CA GLY A 180 -10.75 1.15 -26.36
C GLY A 180 -11.96 0.54 -27.09
N LEU A 181 -12.84 -0.14 -26.35
CA LEU A 181 -14.06 -0.73 -26.89
C LEU A 181 -15.06 0.33 -27.40
N ALA A 182 -15.25 1.42 -26.65
CA ALA A 182 -16.17 2.49 -27.04
C ALA A 182 -15.69 3.23 -28.30
N LEU A 183 -14.39 3.49 -28.43
CA LEU A 183 -13.81 4.08 -29.63
C LEU A 183 -13.96 3.15 -30.84
N ASN A 184 -13.74 1.85 -30.65
CA ASN A 184 -13.98 0.86 -31.70
C ASN A 184 -15.46 0.84 -32.14
N ALA A 185 -16.39 0.82 -31.19
CA ALA A 185 -17.83 0.74 -31.46
C ALA A 185 -18.42 2.03 -32.07
N THR A 186 -17.94 3.21 -31.67
CA THR A 186 -18.54 4.49 -32.10
C THR A 186 -17.84 5.10 -33.31
N LEU A 187 -16.53 4.91 -33.45
CA LEU A 187 -15.72 5.53 -34.50
C LEU A 187 -15.17 4.52 -35.51
N GLY A 188 -15.39 3.21 -35.29
CA GLY A 188 -14.83 2.14 -36.13
C GLY A 188 -13.31 2.02 -36.01
N TRP A 189 -12.71 2.54 -34.92
CA TRP A 189 -11.26 2.51 -34.72
C TRP A 189 -10.78 1.14 -34.26
N THR A 190 -10.56 0.26 -35.22
CA THR A 190 -10.16 -1.14 -34.99
C THR A 190 -8.81 -1.29 -34.29
N TRP A 191 -7.93 -0.29 -34.39
CA TRP A 191 -6.63 -0.28 -33.71
C TRP A 191 -6.72 0.15 -32.23
N ALA A 192 -7.86 0.72 -31.79
CA ALA A 192 -8.00 1.20 -30.41
C ALA A 192 -7.95 0.06 -29.39
N ASP A 193 -8.53 -1.10 -29.73
CA ASP A 193 -8.51 -2.29 -28.87
C ASP A 193 -7.09 -2.83 -28.63
N PRO A 194 -6.28 -3.17 -29.67
CA PRO A 194 -4.93 -3.64 -29.43
C PRO A 194 -4.01 -2.57 -28.81
N VAL A 195 -4.25 -1.27 -29.04
CA VAL A 195 -3.52 -0.22 -28.31
C VAL A 195 -3.90 -0.19 -26.83
N ALA A 196 -5.19 -0.30 -26.49
CA ALA A 196 -5.62 -0.44 -25.09
C ALA A 196 -4.99 -1.68 -24.44
N ALA A 197 -4.92 -2.80 -25.15
CA ALA A 197 -4.25 -4.01 -24.70
C ALA A 197 -2.73 -3.82 -24.48
N LEU A 198 -2.05 -3.07 -25.34
CA LEU A 198 -0.64 -2.70 -25.13
C LEU A 198 -0.44 -1.82 -23.89
N VAL A 199 -1.39 -0.93 -23.59
CA VAL A 199 -1.38 -0.14 -22.34
C VAL A 199 -1.51 -1.06 -21.13
N ILE A 200 -2.41 -2.04 -21.16
CA ILE A 200 -2.54 -3.08 -20.12
C ILE A 200 -1.20 -3.82 -19.95
N ALA A 201 -0.59 -4.26 -21.06
CA ALA A 201 0.69 -4.95 -21.03
C ALA A 201 1.81 -4.10 -20.41
N ALA A 202 1.88 -2.80 -20.73
CA ALA A 202 2.87 -1.88 -20.17
C ALA A 202 2.68 -1.69 -18.66
N ILE A 203 1.43 -1.56 -18.19
CA ILE A 203 1.11 -1.50 -16.76
C ILE A 203 1.53 -2.80 -16.08
N ALA A 204 1.20 -3.96 -16.66
CA ALA A 204 1.59 -5.25 -16.13
C ALA A 204 3.13 -5.40 -16.02
N VAL A 205 3.91 -4.95 -17.00
CA VAL A 205 5.39 -4.94 -16.89
C VAL A 205 5.86 -4.10 -15.70
N LYS A 206 5.31 -2.89 -15.54
CA LYS A 206 5.67 -1.99 -14.44
C LYS A 206 5.36 -2.62 -13.07
N GLU A 207 4.19 -3.24 -12.93
CA GLU A 207 3.80 -3.92 -11.69
C GLU A 207 4.64 -5.18 -11.45
N GLY A 208 4.97 -5.93 -12.51
CA GLY A 208 5.89 -7.07 -12.45
C GLY A 208 7.28 -6.68 -11.94
N ILE A 209 7.84 -5.56 -12.40
CA ILE A 209 9.12 -5.02 -11.91
C ILE A 209 9.00 -4.62 -10.42
N SER A 210 7.93 -3.91 -10.06
CA SER A 210 7.69 -3.47 -8.68
C SER A 210 7.56 -4.66 -7.71
N ALA A 211 6.86 -5.72 -8.13
CA ALA A 211 6.75 -6.97 -7.37
C ALA A 211 8.08 -7.73 -7.29
N TRP A 212 8.88 -7.72 -8.36
CA TRP A 212 10.18 -8.40 -8.40
C TRP A 212 11.22 -7.77 -7.46
N HIS A 213 11.25 -6.44 -7.37
CA HIS A 213 12.12 -5.71 -6.45
C HIS A 213 11.65 -5.73 -5.00
N GLY A 214 10.39 -6.10 -4.76
CA GLY A 214 9.80 -6.06 -3.41
C GLY A 214 9.42 -4.64 -2.96
N ASP A 215 9.24 -3.71 -3.91
CA ASP A 215 8.82 -2.33 -3.64
C ASP A 215 7.35 -2.24 -3.18
N THR A 216 6.66 -3.38 -3.14
CA THR A 216 5.28 -3.51 -2.69
C THR A 216 5.18 -3.64 -1.18
N CYS A 217 5.40 -2.50 -0.52
CA CYS A 217 5.09 -2.21 0.89
C CYS A 217 6.02 -2.84 1.93
N CYS A 218 6.49 -1.98 2.84
CA CYS A 218 7.42 -2.26 3.92
C CYS A 218 7.23 -3.62 4.61
N PRO A 219 8.35 -4.28 4.99
CA PRO A 219 8.28 -5.41 5.89
C PRO A 219 7.55 -4.98 7.16
N THR A 220 6.60 -5.82 7.57
CA THR A 220 5.85 -5.66 8.81
C THR A 220 6.86 -5.54 9.95
N LEU A 221 6.77 -4.48 10.78
CA LEU A 221 7.47 -4.37 12.06
C LEU A 221 6.92 -5.43 13.05
N ALA A 222 7.12 -6.70 12.73
CA ALA A 222 6.86 -7.83 13.61
C ALA A 222 8.21 -8.27 14.19
N GLY A 223 8.79 -7.43 15.04
CA GLY A 223 10.02 -7.79 15.75
C GLY A 223 10.93 -6.66 16.23
N SER A 224 10.61 -5.39 15.99
CA SER A 224 11.46 -4.31 16.52
C SER A 224 11.24 -4.15 18.01
N THR A 225 12.19 -4.69 18.78
CA THR A 225 12.50 -4.23 20.13
C THR A 225 12.57 -2.70 20.12
N VAL A 226 11.98 -2.08 21.14
CA VAL A 226 11.99 -0.63 21.37
C VAL A 226 13.46 -0.17 21.37
N GLY A 227 13.93 0.49 20.31
CA GLY A 227 15.26 1.13 20.29
C GLY A 227 15.98 1.27 18.94
N ALA A 228 15.62 0.52 17.90
CA ALA A 228 16.30 0.64 16.59
C ALA A 228 15.36 1.25 15.54
N ALA A 229 15.67 2.46 15.08
CA ALA A 229 15.04 3.05 13.91
C ALA A 229 15.39 2.19 12.68
N PRO A 230 14.42 1.76 11.86
CA PRO A 230 14.72 1.09 10.61
C PRO A 230 15.44 2.09 9.69
N SER A 231 16.57 1.68 9.10
CA SER A 231 17.26 2.47 8.09
C SER A 231 16.40 2.48 6.82
N CYS A 232 15.56 3.51 6.66
CA CYS A 232 14.86 3.77 5.40
C CYS A 232 15.87 4.35 4.40
N SER A 233 16.20 3.64 3.32
CA SER A 233 16.75 4.24 2.10
C SER A 233 15.63 5.01 1.37
N GLY A 234 15.96 6.21 0.85
CA GLY A 234 15.07 7.36 0.72
C GLY A 234 13.89 7.35 -0.26
N ASP A 235 13.44 6.20 -0.78
CA ASP A 235 12.39 6.16 -1.83
C ASP A 235 11.09 5.46 -1.39
N CYS A 236 10.99 5.04 -0.12
CA CYS A 236 9.79 4.39 0.42
C CYS A 236 8.77 5.39 1.00
N GLU A 237 7.61 5.52 0.34
CA GLU A 237 6.46 6.35 0.74
C GLU A 237 5.87 6.00 2.12
N CYS A 238 6.22 4.83 2.67
CA CYS A 238 5.80 4.39 4.00
C CYS A 238 6.43 5.15 5.18
N CYS A 239 7.62 5.74 5.03
CA CYS A 239 8.31 6.40 6.16
C CYS A 239 7.71 7.81 6.46
N GLY A 240 6.93 8.39 5.54
CA GLY A 240 6.27 9.70 5.72
C GLY A 240 5.18 9.74 6.81
N ALA A 241 4.50 8.62 7.05
CA ALA A 241 3.45 8.54 8.07
C ALA A 241 4.00 8.43 9.50
N ILE A 242 5.23 7.91 9.67
CA ILE A 242 5.87 7.73 10.99
C ILE A 242 6.58 9.03 11.42
N GLY A 243 7.17 9.78 10.47
CA GLY A 243 7.81 11.07 10.76
C GLY A 243 6.85 12.17 11.23
N ALA A 244 5.59 12.14 10.76
CA ALA A 244 4.57 13.07 11.25
C ALA A 244 4.16 12.77 12.70
N ALA A 245 4.01 11.49 13.06
CA ALA A 245 3.59 11.07 14.40
C ALA A 245 4.67 11.26 15.50
N SER A 246 5.96 11.24 15.12
CA SER A 246 7.07 11.47 16.06
C SER A 246 7.27 12.95 16.41
N SER A 247 6.91 13.87 15.51
CA SER A 247 7.02 15.32 15.78
C SER A 247 5.95 15.84 16.75
N GLU A 248 4.71 15.30 16.71
CA GLU A 248 3.66 15.67 17.67
C GLU A 248 3.84 15.03 19.06
N SER A 249 4.50 13.86 19.14
CA SER A 249 4.66 13.14 20.41
C SER A 249 5.85 13.64 21.26
N ILE A 250 6.84 14.30 20.65
CA ILE A 250 8.00 14.85 21.37
C ILE A 250 7.67 16.21 22.03
N GLY A 251 6.66 16.93 21.53
CA GLY A 251 6.21 18.20 22.13
C GLY A 251 5.48 18.08 23.48
N ILE A 252 5.08 16.86 23.89
CA ILE A 252 4.28 16.64 25.10
C ILE A 252 5.16 16.29 26.33
N VAL A 253 6.44 15.92 26.15
CA VAL A 253 7.32 15.48 27.24
C VAL A 253 8.17 16.61 27.85
N THR A 254 8.21 17.81 27.25
CA THR A 254 8.99 18.96 27.79
C THR A 254 8.15 20.05 28.47
N ALA A 255 6.86 19.85 28.69
CA ALA A 255 5.99 20.83 29.35
C ALA A 255 5.38 20.30 30.65
N SER A 256 6.22 19.86 31.61
CA SER A 256 5.82 19.79 33.02
C SER A 256 6.76 20.66 33.84
N ALA A 257 6.28 21.86 34.10
CA ALA A 257 6.88 22.86 34.95
C ALA A 257 7.18 22.31 36.35
N ARG A 258 8.42 22.47 36.83
CA ARG A 258 8.64 22.82 38.23
C ARG A 258 8.47 24.33 38.37
N ARG A 259 7.50 24.72 39.19
CA ARG A 259 7.17 26.10 39.57
C ARG A 259 8.18 26.65 40.60
N PRO A 260 8.18 27.99 40.82
CA PRO A 260 9.31 28.75 41.35
C PRO A 260 9.34 28.79 42.89
N LEU A 261 10.51 29.06 43.46
CA LEU A 261 10.65 29.66 44.78
C LEU A 261 11.53 30.90 44.70
N HIS A 262 11.12 31.91 45.47
CA HIS A 262 11.54 33.29 45.59
C HIS A 262 13.02 33.54 45.94
N ASP A 263 13.53 34.68 45.44
CA ASP A 263 14.47 35.68 46.01
C ASP A 263 15.59 35.25 46.98
N GLU A 264 16.85 35.57 46.66
CA GLU A 264 17.47 36.85 47.05
C GLU A 264 18.86 37.05 46.42
N HIS A 265 19.24 38.32 46.32
CA HIS A 265 20.49 38.90 45.82
C HIS A 265 21.79 38.30 46.39
N GLN A 266 22.85 38.21 45.56
CA GLN A 266 24.12 38.98 45.74
C GLN A 266 25.12 38.70 44.58
N GLN A 267 25.70 39.77 44.02
CA GLN A 267 26.71 39.81 42.95
C GLN A 267 28.06 39.14 43.30
N PRO A 268 28.87 38.75 42.29
CA PRO A 268 30.33 38.74 42.42
C PRO A 268 30.93 40.00 41.78
N ARG A 269 31.59 40.83 42.60
CA ARG A 269 32.39 41.98 42.18
C ARG A 269 33.74 41.54 41.58
N GLU A 270 34.04 42.14 40.44
CA GLU A 270 35.30 42.76 40.00
C GLU A 270 36.63 42.34 40.65
N SER A 271 37.57 41.98 39.76
CA SER A 271 39.01 41.86 39.97
C SER A 271 39.68 43.18 40.36
N PRO A 272 40.84 43.15 41.03
CA PRO A 272 41.84 44.22 40.92
C PRO A 272 43.20 43.71 40.39
N PRO A 273 44.03 44.58 39.76
CA PRO A 273 45.31 44.19 39.19
C PRO A 273 46.54 44.57 40.05
N ALA A 274 47.64 43.89 39.70
CA ALA A 274 49.05 44.33 39.72
C ALA A 274 49.81 44.56 41.05
N GLY A 275 50.89 43.77 41.21
CA GLY A 275 52.02 44.05 42.09
C GLY A 275 53.17 43.05 41.88
N ARG A 276 54.17 43.41 41.07
CA ARG A 276 55.50 42.76 40.90
C ARG A 276 56.52 43.41 41.87
N PRO A 277 57.82 43.01 41.92
CA PRO A 277 58.48 41.69 41.86
C PRO A 277 59.61 41.56 42.94
N ARG A 278 60.48 40.53 42.80
CA ARG A 278 61.80 40.25 43.47
C ARG A 278 61.72 39.40 44.75
N SER A 279 62.62 38.46 45.06
CA SER A 279 63.88 37.98 44.45
C SER A 279 64.42 36.76 45.23
N LEU A 280 65.15 35.91 44.51
CA LEU A 280 66.37 35.17 44.88
C LEU A 280 66.38 34.03 45.93
N SER A 281 67.04 32.94 45.46
CA SER A 281 68.05 32.09 46.13
C SER A 281 67.56 30.99 47.07
N ALA A 282 67.79 29.73 46.69
CA ALA A 282 68.90 28.86 47.13
C ALA A 282 68.29 27.79 48.09
N ASP A 283 68.75 26.56 48.27
CA ASP A 283 69.91 25.81 47.81
C ASP A 283 69.61 24.31 48.07
N HIS A 284 70.54 23.46 47.65
CA HIS A 284 70.77 22.08 48.09
C HIS A 284 70.41 21.76 49.56
N ASN A 285 69.93 20.55 49.88
CA ASN A 285 70.77 19.43 50.38
C ASN A 285 69.93 18.19 50.74
N GLU A 286 70.52 17.03 50.41
CA GLU A 286 70.39 15.68 51.01
C GLU A 286 69.08 14.88 50.94
#